data_AF-A0A2W4WX61-F1
#
_entry.id   AF-A0A2W4WX61-F1
#
_cell.length_a   1.000
_cell.length_b   1.000
_cell.length_c   1.000
_cell.angle_alpha   90.00
_cell.angle_beta   90.00
_cell.angle_gamma   90.00
#
_symmetry.space_group_name_H-M   'P 1'
#
loop_
_entity.id
_entity.type
_entity.pdbx_description
1 polymer ?
#
loop_
_entity_poly.entity_id
_entity_poly.type
_entity_poly.pdbx_seq_one_letter_code
_entity_poly.pdbx_strand_id
1 'polypeptide(L)'
;MRSVGYQPAEAPNVWAVSDGRAGIENQAVGLAEALSRRTPIRLTTKRIELRSPWRWMPPGFVPAPRLALTIGSDPIEPAWPDIFIGCGRASVPFALGIREWSRGKTFVVQLQDPRVNPREFDVVIPPIH
;
A
#
# COMPACT_ATOMS: atom_id res chain seq x y z
N MET A 1 14.68 27.56 2.08
CA MET A 1 15.31 26.50 2.89
C MET A 1 15.32 25.21 2.09
N ARG A 2 16.49 24.74 1.63
CA ARG A 2 16.61 23.39 1.08
C ARG A 2 16.48 22.42 2.25
N SER A 3 15.38 21.67 2.30
CA SER A 3 15.27 20.49 3.15
C SER A 3 16.55 19.68 2.97
N VAL A 4 17.25 19.40 4.06
CA VAL A 4 18.36 18.43 4.07
C VAL A 4 17.71 17.10 3.69
N GLY A 5 17.77 16.76 2.41
CA GLY A 5 17.10 15.59 1.87
C GLY A 5 17.72 14.35 2.49
N TYR A 6 16.91 13.55 3.18
CA TYR A 6 17.25 12.17 3.42
C TYR A 6 17.44 11.50 2.06
N GLN A 7 18.69 11.32 1.64
CA GLN A 7 19.06 10.48 0.52
C GLN A 7 19.49 9.14 1.09
N PRO A 8 18.63 8.10 1.05
CA PRO A 8 19.05 6.76 1.42
C PRO A 8 20.19 6.32 0.48
N ALA A 9 21.15 5.56 1.03
CA ALA A 9 22.29 5.04 0.26
C ALA A 9 21.86 4.15 -0.92
N GLU A 10 20.66 3.58 -0.84
CA GLU A 10 20.02 2.82 -1.92
C GLU A 10 18.66 3.40 -2.28
N ALA A 11 18.22 3.18 -3.52
CA ALA A 11 16.88 3.52 -3.97
C ALA A 11 15.82 2.81 -3.09
N PRO A 12 14.88 3.54 -2.47
CA PRO A 12 13.87 2.93 -1.62
C PRO A 12 13.02 1.93 -2.41
N ASN A 13 12.71 0.82 -1.76
CA ASN A 13 11.78 -0.19 -2.27
C ASN A 13 10.34 0.29 -2.05
N VAL A 14 9.57 0.37 -3.13
CA VAL A 14 8.20 0.89 -3.12
C VAL A 14 7.27 -0.18 -3.64
N TRP A 15 6.21 -0.47 -2.89
CA TRP A 15 5.12 -1.32 -3.35
C TRP A 15 3.91 -0.49 -3.76
N ALA A 16 3.38 -0.72 -4.95
CA ALA A 16 2.07 -0.23 -5.38
C ALA A 16 1.07 -1.40 -5.30
N VAL A 17 0.13 -1.35 -4.36
CA VAL A 17 -0.76 -2.47 -4.03
C VAL A 17 -2.21 -2.12 -4.35
N SER A 18 -2.86 -2.94 -5.18
CA SER A 18 -4.26 -2.75 -5.60
C SER A 18 -4.97 -4.08 -5.82
N ASP A 19 -6.26 -4.03 -6.18
CA ASP A 19 -7.03 -5.21 -6.59
C ASP A 19 -6.97 -5.51 -8.10
N GLY A 20 -6.05 -4.87 -8.83
CA GLY A 20 -5.85 -5.09 -10.27
C GLY A 20 -6.88 -4.42 -11.18
N ARG A 21 -7.91 -3.76 -10.65
CA ARG A 21 -8.81 -2.92 -11.47
C ARG A 21 -8.02 -1.73 -12.00
N ALA A 22 -7.96 -1.58 -13.33
CA ALA A 22 -7.09 -0.60 -14.00
C ALA A 22 -7.18 0.82 -13.42
N GLY A 23 -8.38 1.33 -13.13
CA GLY A 23 -8.54 2.67 -12.56
C GLY A 23 -8.00 2.83 -11.13
N ILE A 24 -7.99 1.76 -10.34
CA ILE A 24 -7.44 1.74 -8.98
C ILE A 24 -5.92 1.53 -9.03
N GLU A 25 -5.46 0.57 -9.83
CA GLU A 25 -4.05 0.29 -10.03
C GLU A 25 -3.29 1.52 -10.54
N ASN A 26 -3.84 2.21 -11.56
CA ASN A 26 -3.24 3.40 -12.14
C ASN A 26 -3.05 4.54 -11.13
N GLN A 27 -3.89 4.64 -10.09
CA GLN A 27 -3.70 5.64 -9.04
C GLN A 27 -2.47 5.30 -8.18
N ALA A 28 -2.32 4.04 -7.76
CA ALA A 28 -1.16 3.60 -6.98
C ALA A 28 0.13 3.69 -7.78
N VAL A 29 0.13 3.17 -9.01
CA VAL A 29 1.28 3.20 -9.91
C VAL A 29 1.62 4.64 -10.30
N GLY A 30 0.64 5.47 -10.63
CA GLY A 30 0.86 6.87 -10.99
C GLY A 30 1.50 7.70 -9.87
N LEU A 31 1.15 7.43 -8.60
CA LEU A 31 1.85 8.03 -7.47
C LEU A 31 3.30 7.54 -7.38
N ALA A 32 3.54 6.23 -7.53
CA ALA A 32 4.89 5.67 -7.52
C ALA A 32 5.76 6.24 -8.66
N GLU A 33 5.22 6.39 -9.87
CA GLU A 33 5.89 7.05 -10.99
C GLU A 33 6.16 8.53 -10.73
N ALA A 34 5.28 9.22 -10.00
CA ALA A 34 5.54 10.59 -9.57
C ALA A 34 6.71 10.68 -8.59
N LEU A 35 6.87 9.69 -7.70
CA LEU A 35 8.04 9.57 -6.82
C LEU A 35 9.31 9.28 -7.64
N SER A 36 9.24 8.37 -8.61
CA SER A 36 10.39 7.99 -9.44
C SER A 36 10.97 9.16 -10.25
N ARG A 37 10.11 10.11 -10.65
CA ARG A 37 10.54 11.37 -11.30
C ARG A 37 11.31 12.33 -10.38
N ARG A 38 11.18 12.18 -9.06
CA ARG A 38 11.86 13.01 -8.05
C ARG A 38 13.10 12.35 -7.45
N THR A 39 13.08 11.02 -7.32
CA THR A 39 14.17 10.24 -6.75
C THR A 39 14.14 8.82 -7.33
N PRO A 40 15.29 8.17 -7.56
CA PRO A 40 15.30 6.77 -7.97
C PRO A 40 14.56 5.89 -6.96
N ILE A 41 13.69 4.99 -7.42
CA ILE A 41 12.97 4.01 -6.58
C ILE A 41 13.04 2.63 -7.23
N ARG A 42 12.88 1.58 -6.41
CA ARG A 42 12.62 0.21 -6.89
C ARG A 42 11.12 -0.07 -6.74
N LEU A 43 10.36 0.01 -7.83
CA LEU A 43 8.91 -0.18 -7.80
C LEU A 43 8.53 -1.63 -8.03
N THR A 44 7.67 -2.18 -7.18
CA THR A 44 6.98 -3.45 -7.37
C THR A 44 5.47 -3.23 -7.33
N THR A 45 4.76 -3.58 -8.40
CA THR A 45 3.29 -3.62 -8.39
C THR A 45 2.81 -4.96 -7.83
N LYS A 46 1.84 -4.92 -6.91
CA LYS A 46 1.22 -6.10 -6.32
C LYS A 46 -0.30 -6.05 -6.48
N ARG A 47 -0.87 -7.10 -7.05
CA ARG A 47 -2.30 -7.31 -7.24
C ARG A 47 -2.81 -8.32 -6.24
N ILE A 48 -3.82 -7.93 -5.47
CA ILE A 48 -4.36 -8.75 -4.39
C ILE A 48 -5.87 -8.88 -4.50
N GLU A 49 -6.38 -10.05 -4.18
CA GLU A 49 -7.81 -10.29 -4.01
C GLU A 49 -8.06 -11.05 -2.72
N LEU A 50 -9.04 -10.61 -1.95
CA LEU A 50 -9.50 -11.33 -0.77
C LEU A 50 -10.51 -12.41 -1.18
N ARG A 51 -10.33 -13.63 -0.67
CA ARG A 51 -11.31 -14.72 -0.82
C ARG A 51 -12.55 -14.47 0.03
N SER A 52 -13.67 -15.08 -0.34
CA SER A 52 -14.87 -15.10 0.52
C SER A 52 -14.60 -15.87 1.83
N PRO A 53 -15.19 -15.45 2.96
CA PRO A 53 -16.09 -14.31 3.13
C PRO A 53 -15.38 -12.97 3.39
N TRP A 54 -14.05 -12.96 3.50
CA TRP A 54 -13.26 -11.79 3.90
C TRP A 54 -13.44 -10.58 2.99
N ARG A 55 -13.66 -10.82 1.69
CA ARG A 55 -14.00 -9.78 0.71
C ARG A 55 -15.18 -8.90 1.13
N TRP A 56 -16.17 -9.49 1.82
CA TRP A 56 -17.40 -8.81 2.24
C TRP A 56 -17.26 -8.10 3.58
N MET A 57 -16.31 -8.53 4.41
CA MET A 57 -16.09 -7.94 5.73
C MET A 57 -15.57 -6.50 5.65
N PRO A 58 -15.95 -5.60 6.56
CA PRO A 58 -15.33 -4.27 6.62
C PRO A 58 -13.80 -4.38 6.70
N PRO A 59 -13.04 -3.52 5.98
CA PRO A 59 -11.60 -3.71 5.81
C PRO A 59 -10.80 -3.70 7.12
N GLY A 60 -11.25 -2.98 8.16
CA GLY A 60 -10.62 -3.01 9.48
C GLY A 60 -10.81 -4.32 10.27
N PHE A 61 -11.61 -5.26 9.78
CA PHE A 61 -11.99 -6.46 10.52
C PHE A 61 -11.44 -7.77 9.93
N VAL A 62 -10.58 -7.73 8.90
CA VAL A 62 -9.99 -8.95 8.33
C VAL A 62 -8.85 -9.44 9.25
N PRO A 63 -9.03 -10.51 10.05
CA PRO A 63 -8.12 -10.81 11.17
C PRO A 63 -6.78 -11.43 10.73
N ALA A 64 -6.71 -11.97 9.51
CA ALA A 64 -5.50 -12.58 8.94
C ALA A 64 -5.42 -12.30 7.43
N PRO A 65 -5.16 -11.05 7.01
CA PRO A 65 -5.31 -10.65 5.61
C PRO A 65 -4.39 -11.42 4.66
N ARG A 66 -3.17 -11.78 5.08
CA ARG A 66 -2.25 -12.64 4.29
C ARG A 66 -2.83 -14.03 4.01
N LEU A 67 -3.56 -14.62 4.97
CA LEU A 67 -4.25 -15.92 4.81
C LEU A 67 -5.61 -15.78 4.10
N ALA A 68 -6.06 -14.55 3.88
CA ALA A 68 -7.31 -14.24 3.19
C ALA A 68 -7.10 -13.98 1.69
N LEU A 69 -5.86 -14.01 1.19
CA LEU A 69 -5.58 -13.87 -0.24
C LEU A 69 -6.10 -15.06 -1.05
N THR A 70 -6.50 -14.80 -2.29
CA THR A 70 -6.74 -15.85 -3.31
C THR A 70 -5.41 -16.39 -3.82
N ILE A 71 -5.42 -17.60 -4.42
CA ILE A 71 -4.21 -18.25 -4.96
C ILE A 71 -3.55 -17.41 -6.08
N GLY A 72 -4.33 -16.63 -6.83
CA GLY A 72 -3.83 -15.78 -7.91
C GLY A 72 -3.30 -14.41 -7.46
N SER A 73 -3.29 -14.13 -6.15
CA SER A 73 -2.80 -12.86 -5.62
C SER A 73 -1.28 -12.85 -5.50
N ASP A 74 -0.68 -11.68 -5.69
CA ASP A 74 0.72 -11.47 -5.37
C ASP A 74 0.97 -11.63 -3.86
N PRO A 75 2.08 -12.26 -3.47
CA PRO A 75 2.41 -12.47 -2.06
C PRO A 75 2.73 -11.13 -1.36
N ILE A 76 2.24 -10.99 -0.14
CA ILE A 76 2.55 -9.88 0.78
C ILE A 76 3.42 -10.43 1.90
N GLU A 77 4.73 -10.49 1.65
CA GLU A 77 5.71 -11.16 2.52
C GLU A 77 7.03 -10.38 2.55
N PRO A 78 7.87 -10.56 3.59
CA PRO A 78 9.19 -9.93 3.64
C PRO A 78 10.04 -10.23 2.39
N ALA A 79 10.97 -9.36 1.99
CA ALA A 79 11.40 -8.13 2.67
C ALA A 79 10.40 -6.97 2.47
N TRP A 80 9.98 -6.36 3.59
CA TRP A 80 9.00 -5.26 3.59
C TRP A 80 9.53 -4.03 2.82
N PRO A 81 8.68 -3.28 2.12
CA PRO A 81 9.11 -2.10 1.38
C PRO A 81 9.40 -0.94 2.34
N ASP A 82 10.19 0.01 1.87
CA ASP A 82 10.35 1.30 2.57
C ASP A 82 9.06 2.12 2.47
N ILE A 83 8.35 2.01 1.34
CA ILE A 83 7.07 2.70 1.10
C ILE A 83 6.02 1.72 0.58
N PHE A 84 4.86 1.67 1.24
CA PHE A 84 3.67 0.97 0.77
C PHE A 84 2.66 1.99 0.26
N ILE A 85 2.22 1.85 -0.99
CA ILE A 85 1.18 2.66 -1.60
C ILE A 85 -0.02 1.74 -1.88
N GLY A 86 -1.02 1.78 -1.00
CA GLY A 86 -2.27 1.06 -1.17
C GLY A 86 -3.30 1.88 -1.95
N CYS A 87 -4.08 1.24 -2.81
CA CYS A 87 -5.25 1.85 -3.42
C CYS A 87 -6.43 0.89 -3.44
N GLY A 88 -7.60 1.43 -3.10
CA GLY A 88 -8.85 0.67 -3.03
C GLY A 88 -9.03 -0.07 -1.71
N ARG A 89 -10.25 -0.58 -1.50
CA ARG A 89 -10.65 -1.22 -0.25
C ARG A 89 -9.86 -2.49 0.08
N ALA A 90 -9.45 -3.26 -0.93
CA ALA A 90 -8.74 -4.52 -0.74
C ALA A 90 -7.34 -4.32 -0.15
N SER A 91 -6.71 -3.16 -0.35
CA SER A 91 -5.37 -2.87 0.19
C SER A 91 -5.38 -2.53 1.68
N VAL A 92 -6.50 -2.04 2.21
CA VAL A 92 -6.58 -1.51 3.58
C VAL A 92 -6.13 -2.53 4.64
N PRO A 93 -6.60 -3.80 4.67
CA PRO A 93 -6.11 -4.76 5.66
C PRO A 93 -4.59 -4.99 5.62
N PHE A 94 -3.98 -4.89 4.43
CA PHE A 94 -2.54 -5.06 4.24
C PHE A 94 -1.76 -3.81 4.62
N ALA A 95 -2.32 -2.62 4.38
CA ALA A 95 -1.75 -1.37 4.84
C ALA A 95 -1.72 -1.30 6.39
N LEU A 96 -2.80 -1.73 7.05
CA LEU A 96 -2.84 -1.87 8.51
C LEU A 96 -1.83 -2.92 8.99
N GLY A 97 -1.81 -4.08 8.34
CA GLY A 97 -0.90 -5.17 8.70
C GLY A 97 0.57 -4.84 8.50
N ILE A 98 0.95 -4.18 7.40
CA ILE A 98 2.36 -3.96 7.05
C ILE A 98 3.06 -2.99 8.00
N ARG A 99 2.31 -2.03 8.57
CA ARG A 99 2.82 -1.16 9.64
C ARG A 99 3.30 -1.99 10.83
N GLU A 100 2.50 -2.96 11.26
CA GLU A 100 2.85 -3.87 12.36
C GLU A 100 3.95 -4.86 11.95
N TRP A 101 3.79 -5.54 10.80
CA TRP A 101 4.73 -6.57 10.36
C TRP A 101 6.13 -6.02 10.06
N SER A 102 6.23 -4.77 9.61
CA SER A 102 7.50 -4.07 9.40
C SER A 102 8.08 -3.46 10.67
N ARG A 103 7.37 -3.51 11.81
CA ARG A 103 7.71 -2.82 13.07
C ARG A 103 7.84 -1.31 12.88
N GLY A 104 6.92 -0.71 12.12
CA GLY A 104 6.89 0.72 11.82
C GLY A 104 7.99 1.21 10.87
N LYS A 105 8.66 0.30 10.14
CA LYS A 105 9.72 0.67 9.19
C LYS A 105 9.19 1.04 7.81
N THR A 106 8.03 0.51 7.43
CA THR A 106 7.37 0.85 6.17
C THR A 106 6.54 2.11 6.35
N PHE A 107 6.78 3.11 5.50
CA PHE A 107 5.92 4.29 5.38
C PHE A 107 4.66 3.94 4.58
N VAL A 108 3.49 4.07 5.18
CA VAL A 108 2.21 3.59 4.64
C VAL A 108 1.38 4.73 4.10
N VAL A 109 1.22 4.75 2.78
CA VAL A 109 0.33 5.64 2.03
C VAL A 109 -0.90 4.86 1.60
N GLN A 110 -2.08 5.40 1.87
CA GLN A 110 -3.35 4.86 1.37
C GLN A 110 -4.06 5.90 0.51
N LEU A 111 -4.28 5.53 -0.75
CA LEU A 111 -5.10 6.29 -1.68
C LEU A 111 -6.57 5.97 -1.45
N GLN A 112 -7.43 6.95 -1.73
CA GLN A 112 -8.88 6.91 -1.48
C GLN A 112 -9.22 6.92 0.02
N ASP A 113 -10.49 7.17 0.33
CA ASP A 113 -10.98 7.07 1.71
C ASP A 113 -10.98 5.59 2.16
N PRO A 114 -10.18 5.22 3.19
CA PRO A 114 -10.06 3.84 3.63
C PRO A 114 -11.27 3.37 4.47
N ARG A 115 -12.16 4.28 4.88
CA ARG A 115 -13.32 4.03 5.76
C ARG A 115 -12.95 3.32 7.07
N VAL A 116 -11.73 3.56 7.54
CA VAL A 116 -11.20 3.21 8.86
C VAL A 116 -10.45 4.43 9.41
N ASN A 117 -9.98 4.38 10.67
CA ASN A 117 -9.26 5.48 11.29
C ASN A 117 -8.04 5.91 10.43
N PRO A 118 -7.99 7.16 9.91
CA PRO A 118 -6.86 7.61 9.08
C PRO A 118 -5.52 7.64 9.82
N ARG A 119 -5.51 7.66 11.16
CA ARG A 119 -4.29 7.61 11.98
C ARG A 119 -3.56 6.27 11.94
N GLU A 120 -4.18 5.25 11.36
CA GLU A 120 -3.53 3.96 11.13
C GLU A 120 -2.50 4.02 9.99
N PHE A 121 -2.52 5.07 9.17
CA PHE A 121 -1.62 5.30 8.05
C PHE A 121 -0.72 6.51 8.32
N ASP A 122 0.41 6.60 7.63
CA ASP A 122 1.25 7.80 7.66
C ASP A 122 0.66 8.90 6.79
N VAL A 123 0.06 8.54 5.65
CA VAL A 123 -0.64 9.47 4.75
C VAL A 123 -1.87 8.83 4.15
N VAL A 124 -2.99 9.55 4.17
CA VAL A 124 -4.18 9.22 3.38
C VAL A 124 -4.40 10.29 2.33
N ILE A 125 -4.54 9.89 1.06
CA ILE A 125 -4.76 10.79 -0.08
C ILE A 125 -6.11 10.47 -0.71
N PRO A 126 -7.21 11.06 -0.21
CA PRO A 126 -8.51 10.90 -0.83
C PRO A 126 -8.61 11.77 -2.10
N PRO A 127 -9.34 11.30 -3.13
CA PRO A 127 -9.68 12.13 -4.28
C PRO A 127 -10.58 13.32 -3.89
N ILE A 128 -10.48 14.41 -4.66
CA ILE A 128 -11.33 15.60 -4.51
C ILE A 128 -12.67 15.30 -5.19
N HIS A 129 -13.78 15.48 -4.48
CA HIS A 129 -15.15 15.27 -4.96
C HIS A 129 -16.02 16.47 -4.60
#